data_AF-A0A9W3SVP6-F1
#
_entry.id   AF-A0A9W3SVP6-F1
#
_cell.length_a   1.000
_cell.length_b   1.000
_cell.length_c   1.000
_cell.angle_alpha   90.00
_cell.angle_beta   90.00
_cell.angle_gamma   90.00
#
_symmetry.space_group_name_H-M   'P 1'
#
loop_
_entity.id
_entity.type
_entity.pdbx_description
1 polymer ?
#
loop_
_entity_poly.entity_id
_entity_poly.type
_entity_poly.pdbx_seq_one_letter_code
_entity_poly.pdbx_strand_id
1 'polypeptide(L)'
;MSLFIKKAMDEEKKKVLNQTLGAIDLTLLGIGAIIGTGIFVLTGIVAAKHAGPAIVLSFVLAAIICACVAFCYAEFASTVPVSGSVYSYTYMTLGEIFAFIVGWCVMLEYLLATSAVAAGWSAYFQSLLLGFNIHIPTVFASAPGMGKGGIIDLPAVLIILVVTFLLSRGAKESARINNIMVIIKLAVIVGFIVVGT
;
A
#
# COMPACT_ATOMS: atom_id res chain seq x y z
N MET A 1 6.23 -34.30 -15.29
CA MET A 1 4.99 -33.76 -15.87
C MET A 1 4.07 -33.27 -14.74
N SER A 2 4.52 -32.25 -13.99
CA SER A 2 3.79 -31.71 -12.80
C SER A 2 3.90 -30.18 -12.67
N LEU A 3 4.43 -29.50 -13.69
CA LEU A 3 4.82 -28.08 -13.58
C LEU A 3 3.68 -27.09 -13.92
N PHE A 4 2.57 -27.60 -14.45
CA PHE A 4 1.42 -26.81 -14.92
C PHE A 4 0.11 -27.24 -14.25
N ILE A 5 0.17 -27.79 -13.04
CA ILE A 5 -1.04 -28.14 -12.30
C ILE A 5 -1.79 -26.84 -12.02
N LYS A 6 -3.04 -26.77 -12.48
CA LYS A 6 -3.95 -25.65 -12.25
C LYS A 6 -4.87 -26.02 -11.10
N LYS A 7 -5.14 -25.06 -10.22
CA LYS A 7 -6.07 -25.26 -9.10
C LYS A 7 -7.49 -25.26 -9.65
N ALA A 8 -8.26 -26.29 -9.34
CA ALA A 8 -9.69 -26.34 -9.66
C ALA A 8 -10.44 -25.32 -8.80
N MET A 9 -11.47 -24.67 -9.37
CA MET A 9 -12.24 -23.59 -8.74
C MET A 9 -12.93 -24.00 -7.41
N ASP A 10 -13.14 -25.29 -7.17
CA ASP A 10 -13.95 -25.78 -6.04
C ASP A 10 -13.20 -25.96 -4.71
N GLU A 11 -11.87 -25.82 -4.66
CA GLU A 11 -11.10 -26.17 -3.45
C GLU A 11 -11.00 -25.08 -2.36
N GLU A 12 -11.54 -23.88 -2.56
CA GLU A 12 -11.60 -22.89 -1.47
C GLU A 12 -12.80 -23.15 -0.54
N LYS A 13 -12.52 -23.70 0.64
CA LYS A 13 -13.44 -23.74 1.79
C LYS A 13 -13.98 -22.32 2.05
N LYS A 14 -15.19 -22.03 1.57
CA LYS A 14 -15.96 -20.82 1.91
C LYS A 14 -16.14 -20.77 3.43
N LYS A 15 -15.27 -20.04 4.12
CA LYS A 15 -15.61 -19.52 5.46
C LYS A 15 -16.80 -18.58 5.23
N VAL A 16 -17.95 -18.93 5.80
CA VAL A 16 -19.18 -18.15 5.72
C VAL A 16 -18.98 -16.84 6.49
N LEU A 17 -18.42 -15.84 5.82
CA LEU A 17 -18.40 -14.46 6.28
C LEU A 17 -19.65 -13.78 5.72
N ASN A 18 -20.34 -13.01 6.55
CA ASN A 18 -21.46 -12.19 6.08
C ASN A 18 -20.93 -11.18 5.06
N GLN A 19 -21.49 -11.20 3.86
CA GLN A 19 -21.16 -10.22 2.81
C GLN A 19 -21.79 -8.88 3.19
N THR A 20 -21.03 -8.03 3.90
CA THR A 20 -21.49 -6.72 4.38
C THR A 20 -20.90 -5.54 3.62
N LEU A 21 -19.99 -5.78 2.66
CA LEU A 21 -19.35 -4.71 1.89
C LEU A 21 -20.12 -4.45 0.59
N GLY A 22 -20.53 -3.20 0.38
CA GLY A 22 -21.09 -2.73 -0.88
C GLY A 22 -20.04 -2.22 -1.87
N ALA A 23 -20.48 -1.79 -3.05
CA ALA A 23 -19.59 -1.23 -4.07
C ALA A 23 -18.82 0.01 -3.58
N ILE A 24 -19.47 0.88 -2.81
CA ILE A 24 -18.85 2.11 -2.26
C ILE A 24 -17.80 1.76 -1.20
N ASP A 25 -18.05 0.74 -0.37
CA ASP A 25 -17.07 0.30 0.63
C ASP A 25 -15.82 -0.29 -0.04
N LEU A 26 -16.00 -1.03 -1.14
CA LEU A 26 -14.90 -1.60 -1.92
C LEU A 26 -14.09 -0.52 -2.65
N THR A 27 -14.74 0.50 -3.23
CA THR A 27 -14.02 1.61 -3.87
C THR A 27 -13.26 2.44 -2.84
N LEU A 28 -13.87 2.74 -1.69
CA LEU A 28 -13.18 3.44 -0.59
C LEU A 28 -12.02 2.61 -0.04
N LEU A 29 -12.17 1.30 0.09
CA LEU A 29 -11.07 0.40 0.46
C LEU A 29 -9.92 0.47 -0.54
N GLY A 30 -10.21 0.47 -1.85
CA GLY A 30 -9.20 0.64 -2.89
C GLY A 30 -8.48 1.99 -2.80
N ILE A 31 -9.22 3.10 -2.70
CA ILE A 31 -8.66 4.45 -2.55
C ILE A 31 -7.78 4.53 -1.29
N GLY A 32 -8.24 3.95 -0.18
CA GLY A 32 -7.52 3.94 1.09
C GLY A 32 -6.20 3.20 1.07
N ALA A 33 -6.12 2.13 0.27
CA ALA A 33 -4.91 1.35 0.03
C ALA A 33 -3.92 2.05 -0.92
N ILE A 34 -4.41 2.81 -1.91
CA ILE A 34 -3.57 3.53 -2.88
C ILE A 34 -3.00 4.82 -2.29
N ILE A 35 -3.80 5.57 -1.53
CA ILE A 35 -3.36 6.85 -0.95
C ILE A 35 -2.50 6.60 0.30
N GLY A 36 -1.20 6.84 0.17
CA GLY A 36 -0.24 6.67 1.24
C GLY A 36 1.01 7.53 1.05
N THR A 37 2.15 7.03 1.54
CA THR A 37 3.43 7.75 1.55
C THR A 37 3.93 8.16 0.16
N GLY A 38 3.46 7.49 -0.91
CA GLY A 38 3.78 7.85 -2.29
C GLY A 38 3.46 9.31 -2.62
N ILE A 39 2.19 9.73 -2.44
CA ILE A 39 1.76 11.09 -2.77
C ILE A 39 2.22 12.13 -1.74
N PHE A 40 2.42 11.72 -0.49
CA PHE A 40 2.73 12.64 0.60
C PHE A 40 4.24 12.91 0.74
N VAL A 41 5.09 11.90 0.55
CA VAL A 41 6.55 12.02 0.73
C VAL A 41 7.30 11.97 -0.60
N LEU A 42 7.03 10.95 -1.41
CA LEU A 42 7.84 10.63 -2.58
C LEU A 42 7.70 11.65 -3.69
N THR A 43 6.50 12.23 -3.86
CA THR A 43 6.23 13.34 -4.80
C THR A 43 7.21 14.48 -4.65
N GLY A 44 7.43 14.97 -3.41
CA GLY A 44 8.34 16.09 -3.14
C GLY A 44 9.78 15.75 -3.49
N ILE A 45 10.23 14.53 -3.18
CA ILE A 45 11.59 14.07 -3.50
C ILE A 45 11.78 13.96 -5.02
N VAL A 46 10.81 13.39 -5.73
CA VAL A 46 10.86 13.22 -7.19
C VAL A 46 10.78 14.57 -7.90
N ALA A 47 9.94 15.49 -7.41
CA ALA A 47 9.88 16.84 -7.94
C ALA A 47 11.23 17.56 -7.73
N ALA A 48 11.83 17.45 -6.55
CA ALA A 48 13.09 18.13 -6.26
C ALA A 48 14.32 17.54 -6.99
N LYS A 49 14.37 16.21 -7.17
CA LYS A 49 15.59 15.53 -7.66
C LYS A 49 15.53 14.99 -9.09
N HIS A 50 14.35 14.79 -9.65
CA HIS A 50 14.20 14.08 -10.92
C HIS A 50 13.41 14.86 -11.97
N ALA A 51 12.15 15.21 -11.68
CA ALA A 51 11.22 15.70 -12.71
C ALA A 51 10.98 17.22 -12.66
N GLY A 52 11.24 17.90 -11.54
CA GLY A 52 10.92 19.31 -11.39
C GLY A 52 9.42 19.58 -11.61
N PRO A 53 9.05 20.73 -12.22
CA PRO A 53 7.66 21.04 -12.58
C PRO A 53 7.03 20.01 -13.55
N ALA A 54 7.84 19.25 -14.29
CA ALA A 54 7.36 18.25 -15.25
C ALA A 54 6.85 16.95 -14.59
N ILE A 55 6.86 16.85 -13.25
CA ILE A 55 6.35 15.68 -12.51
C ILE A 55 4.90 15.33 -12.88
N VAL A 56 4.09 16.32 -13.28
CA VAL A 56 2.72 16.11 -13.74
C VAL A 56 2.68 15.17 -14.96
N LEU A 57 3.62 15.32 -15.90
CA LEU A 57 3.69 14.44 -17.07
C LEU A 57 4.03 13.00 -16.69
N SER A 58 4.92 12.80 -15.72
CA SER A 58 5.24 11.48 -15.18
C SER A 58 4.01 10.83 -14.52
N PHE A 59 3.22 11.61 -13.76
CA PHE A 59 1.98 11.12 -13.15
C PHE A 59 0.91 10.78 -14.18
N VAL A 60 0.73 11.58 -15.23
CA VAL A 60 -0.23 11.30 -16.31
C VAL A 60 0.13 10.00 -17.03
N LEU A 61 1.41 9.81 -17.38
CA LEU A 61 1.86 8.58 -18.03
C LEU A 61 1.66 7.36 -17.12
N ALA A 62 2.02 7.47 -15.84
CA ALA A 62 1.81 6.41 -14.86
C ALA A 62 0.31 6.08 -14.69
N ALA A 63 -0.56 7.10 -14.65
CA ALA A 63 -2.00 6.91 -14.54
C ALA A 63 -2.60 6.13 -15.72
N ILE A 64 -2.15 6.41 -16.95
CA ILE A 64 -2.58 5.68 -18.15
C ILE A 64 -2.18 4.19 -18.05
N ILE A 65 -0.94 3.91 -17.66
CA ILE A 65 -0.45 2.53 -17.50
C ILE A 65 -1.24 1.81 -16.41
N CYS A 66 -1.42 2.45 -15.24
CA CYS A 66 -2.19 1.88 -14.15
C CYS A 66 -3.67 1.65 -14.52
N ALA A 67 -4.28 2.51 -15.34
CA ALA A 67 -5.65 2.32 -15.82
C ALA A 67 -5.78 1.08 -16.71
N CYS A 68 -4.85 0.88 -17.65
CA CYS A 68 -4.82 -0.34 -18.46
C CYS A 68 -4.68 -1.59 -17.60
N VAL A 69 -3.79 -1.58 -16.62
CA VAL A 69 -3.63 -2.70 -15.67
C VAL A 69 -4.91 -2.91 -14.86
N ALA A 70 -5.53 -1.84 -14.35
CA ALA A 70 -6.75 -1.92 -13.56
C ALA A 70 -7.92 -2.57 -14.34
N PHE A 71 -8.03 -2.30 -15.65
CA PHE A 71 -9.04 -2.96 -16.49
C PHE A 71 -8.80 -4.46 -16.63
N CYS A 72 -7.54 -4.90 -16.84
CA CYS A 72 -7.22 -6.33 -16.85
C CYS A 72 -7.56 -6.99 -15.49
N TYR A 73 -7.26 -6.32 -14.38
CA TYR A 73 -7.59 -6.83 -13.05
C TYR A 73 -9.11 -6.89 -12.79
N ALA A 74 -9.87 -5.93 -13.32
CA ALA A 74 -11.33 -5.95 -13.22
C ALA A 74 -11.93 -7.14 -13.98
N GLU A 75 -11.39 -7.46 -15.17
CA GLU A 75 -11.80 -8.65 -15.93
C GLU A 75 -11.51 -9.94 -15.15
N PHE A 76 -10.31 -10.09 -14.59
CA PHE A 76 -9.96 -11.26 -13.78
C PHE A 76 -10.82 -11.38 -12.51
N ALA A 77 -11.06 -10.28 -11.80
CA ALA A 77 -11.88 -10.27 -10.59
C ALA A 77 -13.35 -10.63 -10.87
N SER A 78 -13.88 -10.23 -12.04
CA SER A 78 -15.24 -10.59 -12.46
C SER A 78 -15.39 -12.05 -12.88
N THR A 79 -14.33 -12.63 -13.46
CA THR A 79 -14.32 -14.01 -13.97
C THR A 79 -14.03 -15.02 -12.87
N VAL A 80 -13.20 -14.64 -11.89
CA VAL A 80 -12.74 -15.52 -10.82
C VAL A 80 -13.07 -14.89 -9.46
N PRO A 81 -14.30 -15.07 -8.95
CA PRO A 81 -14.77 -14.47 -7.70
C PRO A 81 -14.26 -15.23 -6.47
N VAL A 82 -12.95 -15.49 -6.42
CA VAL A 82 -12.26 -16.09 -5.29
C VAL A 82 -11.56 -15.01 -4.48
N SER A 83 -11.37 -15.24 -3.18
CA SER A 83 -10.65 -14.30 -2.32
C SER A 83 -9.15 -14.43 -2.58
N GLY A 84 -8.67 -13.88 -3.69
CA GLY A 84 -7.29 -14.00 -4.14
C GLY A 84 -6.73 -12.72 -4.78
N SER A 85 -5.41 -12.62 -4.81
CA SER A 85 -4.65 -11.59 -5.53
C SER A 85 -4.00 -12.22 -6.79
N VAL A 86 -3.01 -11.52 -7.38
CA VAL A 86 -2.29 -11.91 -8.61
C VAL A 86 -1.85 -13.37 -8.60
N TYR A 87 -1.35 -13.86 -7.46
CA TYR A 87 -0.94 -15.24 -7.27
C TYR A 87 -2.03 -16.25 -7.66
N SER A 88 -3.25 -16.06 -7.17
CA SER A 88 -4.37 -16.97 -7.44
C SER A 88 -4.76 -16.93 -8.91
N TYR A 89 -4.77 -15.74 -9.53
CA TYR A 89 -5.05 -15.59 -10.96
C TYR A 89 -4.00 -16.26 -11.83
N THR A 90 -2.71 -16.11 -11.50
CA THR A 90 -1.61 -16.78 -12.20
C THR A 90 -1.69 -18.30 -12.05
N TYR A 91 -2.05 -18.80 -10.85
CA TYR A 91 -2.17 -20.24 -10.60
C TYR A 91 -3.28 -20.87 -11.45
N MET A 92 -4.39 -20.16 -11.65
CA MET A 92 -5.52 -20.64 -12.44
C MET A 92 -5.29 -20.53 -13.96
N THR A 93 -4.54 -19.53 -14.41
CA THR A 93 -4.31 -19.27 -15.84
C THR A 93 -3.08 -19.99 -16.38
N LEU A 94 -1.93 -19.81 -15.73
CA LEU A 94 -0.60 -20.19 -16.22
C LEU A 94 -0.02 -21.43 -15.51
N GLY A 95 -0.54 -21.79 -14.34
CA GLY A 95 -0.12 -22.97 -13.58
C GLY A 95 0.95 -22.71 -12.52
N GLU A 96 1.38 -23.79 -11.87
CA GLU A 96 2.13 -23.75 -10.61
C GLU A 96 3.48 -23.01 -10.66
N ILE A 97 4.35 -23.23 -11.66
CA ILE A 97 5.66 -22.55 -11.71
C ILE A 97 5.50 -21.03 -11.73
N PHE A 98 4.67 -20.53 -12.64
CA PHE A 98 4.49 -19.09 -12.82
C PHE A 98 3.84 -18.48 -11.58
N ALA A 99 2.88 -19.18 -10.99
CA ALA A 99 2.27 -18.74 -9.75
C ALA A 99 3.28 -18.72 -8.59
N PHE A 100 4.18 -19.70 -8.49
CA PHE A 100 5.21 -19.71 -7.47
C PHE A 100 6.18 -18.52 -7.59
N ILE A 101 6.62 -18.21 -8.82
CA ILE A 101 7.47 -17.03 -9.09
C ILE A 101 6.74 -15.75 -8.71
N VAL A 102 5.49 -15.58 -9.19
CA VAL A 102 4.67 -14.40 -8.88
C VAL A 102 4.43 -14.28 -7.37
N GLY A 103 4.16 -15.38 -6.68
CA GLY A 103 3.97 -15.41 -5.23
C GLY A 103 5.19 -14.89 -4.48
N TRP A 104 6.40 -15.33 -4.89
CA TRP A 104 7.63 -14.81 -4.31
C TRP A 104 7.85 -13.32 -4.60
N CYS A 105 7.60 -12.88 -5.83
CA CYS A 105 7.69 -11.46 -6.19
C CYS A 105 6.74 -10.61 -5.35
N VAL A 106 5.48 -11.02 -5.22
CA VAL A 106 4.45 -10.31 -4.46
C VAL A 106 4.81 -10.27 -2.96
N MET A 107 5.35 -11.36 -2.39
CA MET A 107 5.78 -11.37 -0.99
C MET A 107 6.90 -10.36 -0.74
N LEU A 108 7.91 -10.31 -1.62
CA LEU A 108 9.02 -9.34 -1.53
C LEU A 108 8.52 -7.90 -1.75
N GLU A 109 7.58 -7.71 -2.67
CA GLU A 109 6.95 -6.41 -2.93
C GLU A 109 6.23 -5.88 -1.69
N TYR A 110 5.40 -6.70 -1.03
CA TYR A 110 4.73 -6.30 0.22
C TYR A 110 5.72 -5.99 1.34
N LEU A 111 6.82 -6.73 1.44
CA LEU A 111 7.88 -6.45 2.43
C LEU A 111 8.52 -5.07 2.18
N LEU A 112 8.83 -4.76 0.92
CA LEU A 112 9.42 -3.47 0.55
C LEU A 112 8.40 -2.33 0.72
N ALA A 113 7.16 -2.53 0.30
CA ALA A 113 6.10 -1.55 0.39
C ALA A 113 5.78 -1.18 1.85
N THR A 114 5.62 -2.18 2.72
CA THR A 114 5.36 -1.94 4.16
C THR A 114 6.51 -1.19 4.83
N SER A 115 7.76 -1.54 4.48
CA SER A 115 8.95 -0.84 4.96
C SER A 115 8.99 0.63 4.49
N ALA A 116 8.71 0.88 3.21
CA ALA A 116 8.66 2.23 2.64
C ALA A 116 7.54 3.09 3.24
N VAL A 117 6.37 2.50 3.50
CA VAL A 117 5.24 3.18 4.16
C VAL A 117 5.59 3.54 5.61
N ALA A 118 6.23 2.63 6.34
CA ALA A 118 6.67 2.91 7.72
C ALA A 118 7.72 4.03 7.79
N ALA A 119 8.69 4.05 6.86
CA ALA A 119 9.68 5.12 6.76
C ALA A 119 9.04 6.48 6.44
N GLY A 120 8.09 6.52 5.50
CA GLY A 120 7.36 7.76 5.19
C GLY A 120 6.51 8.25 6.36
N TRP A 121 5.88 7.34 7.12
CA TRP A 121 5.18 7.70 8.35
C TRP A 121 6.13 8.26 9.43
N SER A 122 7.30 7.63 9.61
CA SER A 122 8.33 8.09 10.54
C SER A 122 8.77 9.52 10.24
N ALA A 123 8.98 9.86 8.97
CA ALA A 123 9.37 11.22 8.56
C ALA A 123 8.32 12.28 8.95
N TYR A 124 7.03 11.97 8.79
CA TYR A 124 5.95 12.85 9.25
C TYR A 124 5.86 12.94 10.76
N PHE A 125 5.99 11.82 11.45
CA PHE A 125 5.96 11.76 12.90
C PHE A 125 7.09 12.60 13.52
N GLN A 126 8.30 12.49 12.98
CA GLN A 126 9.44 13.32 13.40
C GLN A 126 9.20 14.80 13.13
N SER A 127 8.64 15.16 11.97
CA SER A 127 8.30 16.55 11.63
C SER A 127 7.25 17.13 12.59
N LEU A 128 6.28 16.30 13.01
CA LEU A 128 5.29 16.68 14.02
C LEU A 128 5.94 16.91 15.39
N LEU A 129 6.83 16.00 15.84
CA LEU A 129 7.54 16.12 17.12
C LEU A 129 8.43 17.37 17.18
N LEU A 130 9.07 17.73 16.08
CA LEU A 130 9.83 18.97 15.95
C LEU A 130 8.95 20.21 16.20
N GLY A 131 7.68 20.19 15.76
CA GLY A 131 6.71 21.24 16.06
C GLY A 131 6.41 21.40 17.56
N PHE A 132 6.60 20.34 18.36
CA PHE A 132 6.52 20.36 19.82
C PHE A 132 7.88 20.56 20.51
N ASN A 133 8.93 20.90 19.75
CA ASN A 133 10.30 21.07 20.22
C ASN A 133 10.95 19.77 20.78
N ILE A 134 10.36 18.61 20.51
CA ILE A 134 10.87 17.30 20.91
C ILE A 134 11.81 16.80 19.82
N HIS A 135 13.09 16.63 20.16
CA HIS A 135 14.12 16.20 19.21
C HIS A 135 14.46 14.74 19.42
N ILE A 136 14.24 13.91 18.40
CA ILE A 136 14.76 12.54 18.39
C ILE A 136 16.23 12.59 17.96
N PRO A 137 17.17 11.96 18.71
CA PRO A 137 18.57 11.90 18.30
C PRO A 137 18.71 11.33 16.89
N THR A 138 19.56 11.95 16.07
CA THR A 138 19.76 11.60 14.64
C THR A 138 20.13 10.13 14.41
N VAL A 139 20.76 9.50 15.41
CA VAL A 139 21.13 8.08 15.41
C VAL A 139 19.91 7.15 15.32
N PHE A 140 18.77 7.55 15.92
CA PHE A 140 17.52 6.76 15.99
C PHE A 140 16.41 7.30 15.08
N ALA A 141 16.68 8.39 14.37
CA ALA A 141 15.70 9.10 13.56
C ALA A 141 15.79 8.77 12.07
N SER A 142 16.74 7.95 11.63
CA SER A 142 16.92 7.66 10.20
C SER A 142 17.54 6.30 9.98
N ALA A 143 17.12 5.63 8.92
CA ALA A 143 17.73 4.38 8.48
C ALA A 143 19.17 4.60 7.97
N PRO A 144 20.04 3.56 8.04
CA PRO A 144 21.38 3.59 7.48
C PRO A 144 21.35 3.99 5.99
N GLY A 145 22.27 4.86 5.57
CA GLY A 145 22.40 5.27 4.17
C GLY A 145 21.56 6.48 3.74
N MET A 146 20.69 7.04 4.59
CA MET A 146 19.98 8.30 4.32
C MET A 146 20.79 9.58 4.61
N GLY A 147 22.10 9.47 4.81
CA GLY A 147 23.03 10.62 4.89
C GLY A 147 23.06 11.38 6.23
N LYS A 148 22.27 10.97 7.24
CA LYS A 148 22.21 11.64 8.56
C LYS A 148 22.93 10.90 9.71
N GLY A 149 23.71 9.86 9.42
CA GLY A 149 24.40 9.05 10.44
C GLY A 149 23.48 8.20 11.31
N GLY A 150 22.23 8.00 10.89
CA GLY A 150 21.26 7.14 11.57
C GLY A 150 21.58 5.65 11.38
N ILE A 151 21.45 4.88 12.47
CA ILE A 151 21.70 3.43 12.50
C ILE A 151 20.38 2.67 12.36
N ILE A 152 19.28 3.23 12.88
CA ILE A 152 17.97 2.61 12.84
C ILE A 152 16.88 3.68 12.88
N ASP A 153 15.83 3.48 12.09
CA ASP A 153 14.63 4.32 12.14
C ASP A 153 13.68 3.77 13.22
N LEU A 154 13.87 4.25 14.46
CA LEU A 154 13.14 3.74 15.62
C LEU A 154 11.62 3.97 15.50
N PRO A 155 11.11 5.15 15.08
CA PRO A 155 9.67 5.34 14.88
C PRO A 155 9.08 4.43 13.80
N ALA A 156 9.80 4.17 12.70
CA ALA A 156 9.35 3.23 11.66
C ALA A 156 9.25 1.79 12.19
N VAL A 157 10.22 1.34 12.99
CA VAL A 157 10.18 0.00 13.62
C VAL A 157 9.03 -0.09 14.61
N LEU A 158 8.83 0.94 15.44
CA LEU A 158 7.75 0.98 16.42
C LEU A 158 6.37 0.91 15.75
N ILE A 159 6.13 1.67 14.69
CA ILE A 159 4.81 1.63 14.02
C ILE A 159 4.54 0.26 13.37
N ILE A 160 5.56 -0.39 12.79
CA ILE A 160 5.42 -1.76 12.26
C ILE A 160 5.07 -2.73 13.39
N LEU A 161 5.74 -2.66 14.54
CA LEU A 161 5.45 -3.53 15.69
C LEU A 161 4.04 -3.30 16.23
N VAL A 162 3.60 -2.05 16.34
CA VAL A 162 2.26 -1.68 16.78
C VAL A 162 1.21 -2.23 15.81
N VAL A 163 1.38 -2.03 14.50
CA VAL A 163 0.45 -2.53 13.48
C VAL A 163 0.44 -4.06 13.48
N THR A 164 1.60 -4.71 13.61
CA THR A 164 1.71 -6.17 13.69
C THR A 164 0.99 -6.73 14.92
N PHE A 165 1.15 -6.07 16.08
CA PHE A 165 0.46 -6.44 17.31
C PHE A 165 -1.06 -6.24 17.23
N LEU A 166 -1.50 -5.16 16.57
CA LEU A 166 -2.92 -4.90 16.33
C LEU A 166 -3.52 -5.97 15.42
N LEU A 167 -2.82 -6.33 14.34
CA LEU A 167 -3.25 -7.37 13.41
C LEU A 167 -3.27 -8.76 14.07
N SER A 168 -2.31 -9.06 14.97
CA SER A 168 -2.26 -10.36 15.66
C SER A 168 -3.40 -10.57 16.66
N ARG A 169 -3.94 -9.49 17.24
CA ARG A 169 -5.15 -9.54 18.10
C ARG A 169 -6.46 -9.69 17.33
N GLY A 170 -6.41 -9.69 16.00
CA GLY A 170 -7.58 -9.82 15.14
C GLY A 170 -8.27 -8.47 14.92
N ALA A 171 -7.99 -7.84 13.78
CA ALA A 171 -8.74 -6.69 13.31
C ALA A 171 -10.13 -7.14 12.84
N LYS A 172 -11.06 -7.33 13.78
CA LYS A 172 -12.42 -7.82 13.52
C LYS A 172 -13.44 -6.71 13.23
N GLU A 173 -12.98 -5.47 13.10
CA GLU A 173 -13.78 -4.25 12.90
C GLU A 173 -12.91 -3.30 12.06
N SER A 174 -13.37 -2.52 11.08
CA SER A 174 -14.72 -2.18 10.63
C SER A 174 -14.57 -1.50 9.26
N ALA A 175 -15.35 -1.89 8.25
CA ALA A 175 -15.36 -1.19 6.95
C ALA A 175 -15.72 0.31 7.12
N ARG A 176 -16.53 0.64 8.13
CA ARG A 176 -16.88 2.02 8.48
C ARG A 176 -15.68 2.85 8.95
N ILE A 177 -14.80 2.27 9.77
CA ILE A 177 -13.58 2.94 10.24
C ILE A 177 -12.67 3.22 9.04
N ASN A 178 -12.53 2.24 8.14
CA ASN A 178 -11.77 2.44 6.91
C ASN A 178 -12.34 3.61 6.09
N ASN A 179 -13.64 3.63 5.84
CA ASN A 179 -14.28 4.70 5.07
C ASN A 179 -14.02 6.09 5.67
N ILE A 180 -14.14 6.23 6.99
CA ILE A 180 -13.85 7.49 7.70
C ILE A 180 -12.39 7.91 7.49
N MET A 181 -11.44 6.97 7.65
CA MET A 181 -10.02 7.25 7.45
C MET A 181 -9.71 7.74 6.04
N VAL A 182 -10.36 7.16 5.02
CA VAL A 182 -10.18 7.57 3.62
C VAL A 182 -10.73 8.95 3.37
N ILE A 183 -11.91 9.27 3.92
CA ILE A 183 -12.49 10.62 3.81
C ILE A 183 -11.55 11.66 4.42
N ILE A 184 -10.95 11.38 5.58
CA ILE A 184 -9.98 12.28 6.21
C ILE A 184 -8.75 12.47 5.30
N LYS A 185 -8.19 11.39 4.73
CA LYS A 185 -7.06 11.49 3.79
C LYS A 185 -7.39 12.37 2.57
N LEU A 186 -8.58 12.19 1.99
CA LEU A 186 -9.03 12.98 0.84
C LEU A 186 -9.23 14.45 1.22
N ALA A 187 -9.82 14.73 2.38
CA ALA A 187 -10.01 16.09 2.89
C ALA A 187 -8.67 16.82 3.07
N VAL A 188 -7.64 16.12 3.60
CA VAL A 188 -6.29 16.69 3.75
C VAL A 188 -5.69 17.04 2.38
N ILE A 189 -5.85 16.17 1.37
CA ILE A 189 -5.35 16.44 0.01
C ILE A 189 -6.05 17.65 -0.60
N VAL A 190 -7.38 17.71 -0.51
CA VAL A 190 -8.16 18.84 -1.03
C VAL A 190 -7.77 20.14 -0.30
N GLY A 191 -7.63 20.09 1.02
CA GLY A 191 -7.16 21.22 1.82
C GLY A 191 -5.77 21.68 1.39
N PHE A 192 -4.85 20.75 1.15
CA PHE A 192 -3.51 21.06 0.64
C PHE A 192 -3.55 21.73 -0.74
N ILE A 193 -4.41 21.26 -1.65
CA ILE A 193 -4.57 21.88 -2.98
C ILE A 193 -5.11 23.31 -2.84
N VAL A 194 -6.17 23.51 -2.06
CA VAL A 194 -6.83 24.82 -1.91
C VAL A 194 -5.93 25.86 -1.23
N VAL A 195 -5.14 25.44 -0.23
CA VAL A 195 -4.20 26.33 0.47
C VAL A 195 -2.90 26.54 -0.32
N GLY A 196 -2.51 25.54 -1.11
CA GLY A 196 -1.27 25.56 -1.91
C GLY A 196 -1.38 26.28 -3.25
N THR A 197 -2.60 26.53 -3.76
CA THR A 197 -2.89 27.43 -4.90
C THR A 197 -2.96 28.88 -4.46
#